data_AF-A0A936MEF9-F1
#
_entry.id   AF-A0A936MEF9-F1
#
_cell.length_a   1.000
_cell.length_b   1.000
_cell.length_c   1.000
_cell.angle_alpha   90.00
_cell.angle_beta   90.00
_cell.angle_gamma   90.00
#
_symmetry.space_group_name_H-M   'P 1'
#
loop_
_entity.id
_entity.type
_entity.pdbx_description
1 polymer ?
#
loop_
_entity_poly.entity_id
_entity_poly.type
_entity_poly.pdbx_seq_one_letter_code
_entity_poly.pdbx_strand_id
1 'polypeptide(L)'
;MIDFPLNLRDDKENWTWFKGSLWLSLDRFERFWPDVGLTLSNGEAVKSAVRGVLRVQYAIDAANRARWAADPDAPDELDETVSIEELAKTCFRTLAETAGTQDTECVARWLTGPVLTAYKEAPWHNTWRSLLYCMAEEDPSTLTSVYGIPGDTARKLVEIAMRFKSEVDGSEERVEAAEQEPLSGWDAVAYADYRNDDPGVNPLTDLWSLLQYLCFDRALAEVVHCTRPADINALIQWGNAFLRARNRPYDAIIPDDVRRAW
;
A
#
# COMPACT_ATOMS: atom_id res chain seq x y z
N MET A 1 -23.21 -1.14 -15.82
CA MET A 1 -22.63 -2.27 -15.07
C MET A 1 -21.15 -1.96 -14.97
N ILE A 2 -20.58 -1.95 -13.76
CA ILE A 2 -19.15 -1.71 -13.58
C ILE A 2 -18.47 -3.06 -13.74
N ASP A 3 -17.61 -3.17 -14.74
CA ASP A 3 -16.80 -4.37 -14.93
C ASP A 3 -15.66 -4.42 -13.91
N PHE A 4 -15.18 -5.64 -13.64
CA PHE A 4 -14.02 -5.84 -12.77
C PHE A 4 -12.79 -5.12 -13.38
N PRO A 5 -12.08 -4.25 -12.63
CA PRO A 5 -11.18 -3.28 -13.24
C PRO A 5 -9.72 -3.73 -13.35
N LEU A 6 -9.38 -4.94 -12.91
CA LEU A 6 -8.01 -5.47 -12.89
C LEU A 6 -7.85 -6.65 -13.84
N ASN A 7 -6.68 -6.80 -14.45
CA ASN A 7 -6.26 -7.95 -15.22
C ASN A 7 -5.53 -8.94 -14.30
N LEU A 8 -6.23 -9.97 -13.80
CA LEU A 8 -5.65 -10.94 -12.86
C LEU A 8 -4.58 -11.87 -13.45
N ARG A 9 -4.30 -11.75 -14.76
CA ARG A 9 -3.14 -12.42 -15.38
C ARG A 9 -1.84 -11.65 -15.18
N ASP A 10 -1.92 -10.39 -14.79
CA ASP A 10 -0.76 -9.60 -14.36
C ASP A 10 -0.56 -9.81 -12.86
N ASP A 11 0.63 -10.25 -12.47
CA ASP A 11 0.92 -10.59 -11.07
C ASP A 11 0.67 -9.43 -10.11
N LYS A 12 0.97 -8.18 -10.52
CA LYS A 12 0.78 -7.00 -9.67
C LYS A 12 -0.69 -6.69 -9.47
N GLU A 13 -1.48 -6.83 -10.52
CA GLU A 13 -2.94 -6.63 -10.46
C GLU A 13 -3.63 -7.77 -9.71
N ASN A 14 -3.14 -9.01 -9.82
CA ASN A 14 -3.58 -10.12 -8.98
C ASN A 14 -3.29 -9.87 -7.49
N TRP A 15 -2.06 -9.48 -7.15
CA TRP A 15 -1.69 -9.12 -5.78
C TRP A 15 -2.50 -7.94 -5.24
N THR A 16 -2.80 -6.95 -6.09
CA THR A 16 -3.67 -5.80 -5.75
C THR A 16 -5.07 -6.28 -5.38
N TRP A 17 -5.66 -7.20 -6.16
CA TRP A 17 -6.95 -7.79 -5.84
C TRP A 17 -6.91 -8.58 -4.53
N PHE A 18 -5.92 -9.46 -4.37
CA PHE A 18 -5.77 -10.29 -3.17
C PHE A 18 -5.68 -9.44 -1.89
N LYS A 19 -4.79 -8.44 -1.87
CA LYS A 19 -4.59 -7.58 -0.70
C LYS A 19 -5.75 -6.63 -0.48
N GLY A 20 -6.26 -6.03 -1.55
CA GLY A 20 -7.38 -5.10 -1.48
C GLY A 20 -8.67 -5.77 -1.00
N SER A 21 -8.98 -6.97 -1.50
CA SER A 21 -10.13 -7.76 -1.04
C SER A 21 -9.95 -8.23 0.41
N LEU A 22 -8.75 -8.67 0.80
CA LEU A 22 -8.47 -9.00 2.20
C LEU A 22 -8.73 -7.79 3.11
N TRP A 23 -8.15 -6.63 2.82
CA TRP A 23 -8.36 -5.43 3.63
C TRP A 23 -9.83 -5.00 3.68
N LEU A 24 -10.50 -4.91 2.53
CA LEU A 24 -11.93 -4.58 2.47
C LEU A 24 -12.82 -5.53 3.27
N SER A 25 -12.36 -6.75 3.56
CA SER A 25 -13.13 -7.71 4.35
C SER A 25 -13.01 -7.49 5.85
N LEU A 26 -11.93 -6.86 6.33
CA LEU A 26 -11.59 -6.76 7.74
C LEU A 26 -12.36 -5.63 8.43
N ASP A 27 -12.94 -5.90 9.60
CA ASP A 27 -13.58 -4.86 10.42
C ASP A 27 -12.53 -3.87 10.94
N ARG A 28 -11.33 -4.36 11.30
CA ARG A 28 -10.21 -3.50 11.71
C ARG A 28 -9.75 -2.52 10.64
N PHE A 29 -9.89 -2.85 9.36
CA PHE A 29 -9.46 -1.98 8.28
C PHE A 29 -10.37 -0.75 8.12
N GLU A 30 -11.63 -0.83 8.58
CA GLU A 30 -12.63 0.24 8.42
C GLU A 30 -12.15 1.60 8.94
N ARG A 31 -11.43 1.61 10.07
CA ARG A 31 -10.90 2.84 10.67
C ARG A 31 -9.85 3.55 9.79
N PHE A 32 -9.28 2.86 8.81
CA PHE A 32 -8.26 3.39 7.90
C PHE A 32 -8.83 3.80 6.55
N TRP A 33 -10.12 3.57 6.28
CA TRP A 33 -10.75 3.95 5.01
C TRP A 33 -10.51 5.42 4.62
N PRO A 34 -10.63 6.41 5.53
CA PRO A 34 -10.34 7.80 5.18
C PRO A 34 -8.87 8.02 4.80
N ASP A 35 -7.94 7.34 5.48
CA ASP A 35 -6.50 7.51 5.27
C ASP A 35 -6.05 6.97 3.90
N VAL A 36 -6.75 5.94 3.40
CA VAL A 36 -6.49 5.33 2.09
C VAL A 36 -7.36 5.90 0.95
N GLY A 37 -8.15 6.95 1.23
CA GLY A 37 -9.00 7.60 0.23
C GLY A 37 -10.24 6.78 -0.16
N LEU A 38 -10.69 5.88 0.70
CA LEU A 38 -11.90 5.08 0.50
C LEU A 38 -13.08 5.75 1.22
N THR A 39 -14.08 6.19 0.48
CA THR A 39 -15.28 6.85 1.03
C THR A 39 -16.52 6.10 0.56
N LEU A 40 -16.99 5.18 1.40
CA LEU A 40 -18.13 4.32 1.10
C LEU A 40 -19.38 4.80 1.82
N SER A 41 -20.50 4.80 1.11
CA SER A 41 -21.81 5.15 1.69
C SER A 41 -22.45 3.94 2.38
N ASN A 42 -22.14 2.72 1.93
CA ASN A 42 -22.66 1.46 2.43
C ASN A 42 -21.52 0.44 2.62
N GLY A 43 -20.61 0.75 3.55
CA GLY A 43 -19.45 -0.08 3.86
C GLY A 43 -19.79 -1.52 4.25
N GLU A 44 -20.89 -1.76 4.96
CA GLU A 44 -21.31 -3.12 5.35
C GLU A 44 -21.69 -3.99 4.15
N ALA A 45 -22.38 -3.43 3.15
CA ALA A 45 -22.66 -4.18 1.91
C ALA A 45 -21.36 -4.52 1.17
N VAL A 46 -20.39 -3.59 1.17
CA VAL A 46 -19.06 -3.84 0.59
C VAL A 46 -18.35 -4.98 1.31
N LYS A 47 -18.22 -4.89 2.64
CA LYS A 47 -17.65 -5.96 3.47
C LYS A 47 -18.35 -7.29 3.23
N SER A 48 -19.68 -7.31 3.23
CA SER A 48 -20.47 -8.53 3.04
C SER A 48 -20.21 -9.21 1.68
N ALA A 49 -20.17 -8.45 0.59
CA ALA A 49 -19.89 -8.97 -0.75
C ALA A 49 -18.48 -9.57 -0.83
N VAL A 50 -17.48 -8.85 -0.33
CA VAL A 50 -16.07 -9.28 -0.32
C VAL A 50 -15.88 -10.52 0.56
N ARG A 51 -16.48 -10.55 1.76
CA ARG A 51 -16.48 -11.73 2.64
C ARG A 51 -17.14 -12.93 1.97
N GLY A 52 -18.18 -12.72 1.17
CA GLY A 52 -18.85 -13.77 0.41
C GLY A 52 -17.89 -14.51 -0.51
N VAL A 53 -17.11 -13.78 -1.30
CA VAL A 53 -16.14 -14.38 -2.23
C VAL A 53 -14.91 -14.95 -1.53
N LEU A 54 -14.42 -14.29 -0.47
CA LEU A 54 -13.30 -14.81 0.31
C LEU A 54 -13.64 -16.12 1.03
N ARG A 55 -14.89 -16.32 1.48
CA ARG A 55 -15.32 -17.63 2.01
C ARG A 55 -15.17 -18.75 0.99
N VAL A 56 -15.50 -18.47 -0.28
CA VAL A 56 -15.35 -19.46 -1.35
C VAL A 56 -13.87 -19.72 -1.61
N GLN A 57 -13.06 -18.65 -1.70
CA GLN A 57 -11.61 -18.77 -1.86
C GLN A 57 -10.97 -19.59 -0.74
N TYR A 58 -11.23 -19.24 0.53
CA TYR A 58 -10.67 -19.96 1.68
C TYR A 58 -11.10 -21.42 1.74
N ALA A 59 -12.31 -21.74 1.27
CA ALA A 59 -12.77 -23.13 1.18
C ALA A 59 -12.01 -23.92 0.10
N ILE A 60 -11.73 -23.28 -1.05
CA ILE A 60 -10.89 -23.85 -2.10
C ILE A 60 -9.47 -24.06 -1.57
N ASP A 61 -8.85 -23.01 -1.00
CA ASP A 61 -7.49 -23.09 -0.48
C ASP A 61 -7.34 -24.16 0.60
N ALA A 62 -8.32 -24.29 1.51
CA ALA A 62 -8.33 -25.34 2.51
C ALA A 62 -8.42 -26.75 1.91
N ALA A 63 -9.20 -26.94 0.84
CA ALA A 63 -9.27 -28.21 0.13
C ALA A 63 -7.94 -28.54 -0.58
N ASN A 64 -7.31 -27.54 -1.21
CA ASN A 64 -6.02 -27.67 -1.87
C ASN A 64 -4.94 -28.10 -0.87
N ARG A 65 -4.89 -27.41 0.28
CA ARG A 65 -3.97 -27.73 1.38
C ARG A 65 -4.18 -29.14 1.93
N ALA A 66 -5.44 -29.54 2.15
CA ALA A 66 -5.76 -30.89 2.64
C ALA A 66 -5.30 -31.97 1.64
N ARG A 67 -5.38 -31.69 0.34
CA ARG A 67 -4.90 -32.60 -0.70
C ARG A 67 -3.37 -32.69 -0.71
N TRP A 68 -2.66 -31.55 -0.72
CA TRP A 68 -1.19 -31.55 -0.66
C TRP A 68 -0.65 -32.22 0.61
N ALA A 69 -1.34 -32.08 1.74
CA ALA A 69 -1.00 -32.79 2.97
C ALA A 69 -1.17 -34.31 2.85
N ALA A 70 -2.12 -34.77 2.04
CA ALA A 70 -2.37 -36.19 1.78
C ALA A 70 -1.43 -36.77 0.69
N ASP A 71 -1.06 -35.97 -0.29
CA ASP A 71 -0.16 -36.31 -1.38
C ASP A 71 0.65 -35.07 -1.80
N PRO A 72 1.91 -34.94 -1.33
CA PRO A 72 2.78 -33.82 -1.67
C PRO A 72 3.18 -33.77 -3.15
N ASP A 73 3.03 -34.88 -3.87
CA ASP A 73 3.30 -34.97 -5.31
C ASP A 73 2.03 -34.71 -6.15
N ALA A 74 0.89 -34.42 -5.50
CA ALA A 74 -0.34 -34.07 -6.20
C ALA A 74 -0.12 -32.79 -7.04
N PRO A 75 -0.44 -32.81 -8.35
CA PRO A 75 -0.22 -31.66 -9.21
C PRO A 75 -1.01 -30.45 -8.69
N ASP A 76 -0.36 -29.29 -8.65
CA ASP A 76 -0.94 -28.00 -8.21
C ASP A 76 -2.23 -27.64 -8.96
N GLU A 77 -2.39 -28.17 -10.17
CA GLU A 77 -3.58 -28.06 -11.00
C GLU A 77 -4.73 -28.84 -10.35
N LEU A 78 -5.43 -28.20 -9.41
CA LEU A 78 -6.87 -28.37 -9.45
C LEU A 78 -7.37 -27.73 -10.74
N ASP A 79 -8.21 -28.49 -11.42
CA ASP A 79 -9.18 -27.99 -12.38
C ASP A 79 -10.11 -27.04 -11.59
N GLU A 80 -9.64 -25.81 -11.33
CA GLU A 80 -10.35 -24.80 -10.57
C GLU A 80 -11.65 -24.47 -11.31
N THR A 81 -12.74 -25.14 -10.91
CA THR A 81 -14.07 -24.86 -11.47
C THR A 81 -14.52 -23.41 -11.24
N VAL A 82 -13.84 -22.66 -10.39
CA VAL A 82 -14.04 -21.22 -10.22
C VAL A 82 -12.70 -20.49 -10.27
N SER A 83 -12.41 -19.90 -11.42
CA SER A 83 -11.28 -18.97 -11.58
C SER A 83 -11.39 -17.80 -10.59
N ILE A 84 -10.26 -17.40 -9.98
CA ILE A 84 -10.15 -16.18 -9.15
C ILE A 84 -10.75 -14.97 -9.87
N GLU A 85 -10.62 -14.90 -11.20
CA GLU A 85 -11.22 -13.86 -12.04
C GLU A 85 -12.75 -13.86 -11.97
N GLU A 86 -13.38 -15.03 -11.97
CA GLU A 86 -14.83 -15.16 -11.85
C GLU A 86 -15.32 -14.85 -10.43
N LEU A 87 -14.55 -15.18 -9.40
CA LEU A 87 -14.83 -14.72 -8.03
C LEU A 87 -14.77 -13.20 -7.93
N ALA A 88 -13.74 -12.56 -8.50
CA ALA A 88 -13.58 -11.12 -8.48
C ALA A 88 -14.70 -10.39 -9.23
N LYS A 89 -15.07 -10.87 -10.44
CA LYS A 89 -16.23 -10.37 -11.19
C LYS A 89 -17.55 -10.54 -10.42
N THR A 90 -17.74 -11.69 -9.78
CA THR A 90 -18.93 -11.96 -8.96
C THR A 90 -19.01 -11.02 -7.76
N CYS A 91 -17.87 -10.72 -7.13
CA CYS A 91 -17.79 -9.72 -6.07
C CYS A 91 -18.26 -8.35 -6.58
N PHE A 92 -17.71 -7.87 -7.70
CA PHE A 92 -18.07 -6.56 -8.26
C PHE A 92 -19.52 -6.46 -8.70
N ARG A 93 -20.09 -7.53 -9.25
CA ARG A 93 -21.52 -7.61 -9.55
C ARG A 93 -22.36 -7.49 -8.28
N THR A 94 -22.01 -8.25 -7.24
CA THR A 94 -22.69 -8.21 -5.94
C THR A 94 -22.57 -6.84 -5.27
N LEU A 95 -21.40 -6.20 -5.34
CA LEU A 95 -21.18 -4.84 -4.86
C LEU A 95 -22.12 -3.85 -5.55
N ALA A 96 -22.20 -3.90 -6.89
CA ALA A 96 -23.07 -3.02 -7.66
C ALA A 96 -24.55 -3.23 -7.32
N GLU A 97 -24.96 -4.47 -7.03
CA GLU A 97 -26.34 -4.82 -6.67
C GLU A 97 -26.70 -4.41 -5.22
N THR A 98 -25.76 -4.46 -4.28
CA THR A 98 -26.04 -4.32 -2.84
C THR A 98 -25.56 -3.01 -2.22
N ALA A 99 -24.35 -2.55 -2.57
CA ALA A 99 -23.79 -1.27 -2.14
C ALA A 99 -24.15 -0.13 -3.12
N GLY A 100 -24.39 -0.47 -4.38
CA GLY A 100 -24.73 0.47 -5.45
C GLY A 100 -23.52 0.91 -6.27
N THR A 101 -23.80 1.49 -7.44
CA THR A 101 -22.78 1.88 -8.44
C THR A 101 -21.68 2.79 -7.88
N GLN A 102 -22.04 3.77 -7.04
CA GLN A 102 -21.09 4.75 -6.52
C GLN A 102 -20.01 4.10 -5.63
N ASP A 103 -20.40 3.21 -4.73
CA ASP A 103 -19.45 2.52 -3.84
C ASP A 103 -18.61 1.51 -4.62
N THR A 104 -19.20 0.82 -5.60
CA THR A 104 -18.45 -0.06 -6.51
C THR A 104 -17.42 0.71 -7.34
N GLU A 105 -17.75 1.90 -7.83
CA GLU A 105 -16.81 2.81 -8.51
C GLU A 105 -15.72 3.31 -7.56
N CYS A 106 -16.07 3.59 -6.31
CA CYS A 106 -15.10 3.98 -5.29
C CYS A 106 -14.09 2.85 -5.02
N VAL A 107 -14.57 1.62 -4.85
CA VAL A 107 -13.71 0.43 -4.70
C VAL A 107 -12.85 0.20 -5.95
N ALA A 108 -13.42 0.32 -7.15
CA ALA A 108 -12.66 0.19 -8.40
C ALA A 108 -11.51 1.20 -8.46
N ARG A 109 -11.80 2.48 -8.20
CA ARG A 109 -10.81 3.56 -8.23
C ARG A 109 -9.75 3.40 -7.16
N TRP A 110 -10.13 2.94 -5.98
CA TRP A 110 -9.19 2.66 -4.90
C TRP A 110 -8.23 1.51 -5.26
N LEU A 111 -8.74 0.42 -5.83
CA LEU A 111 -7.91 -0.69 -6.28
C LEU A 111 -6.96 -0.29 -7.42
N THR A 112 -7.45 0.38 -8.47
CA THR A 112 -6.63 0.71 -9.64
C THR A 112 -5.75 1.94 -9.47
N GLY A 113 -6.05 2.78 -8.48
CA GLY A 113 -5.23 3.93 -8.09
C GLY A 113 -4.26 3.55 -6.96
N PRO A 114 -4.51 4.01 -5.72
CA PRO A 114 -3.52 3.97 -4.66
C PRO A 114 -2.97 2.58 -4.34
N VAL A 115 -3.81 1.53 -4.36
CA VAL A 115 -3.36 0.16 -4.05
C VAL A 115 -2.43 -0.35 -5.15
N LEU A 116 -2.88 -0.31 -6.41
CA LEU A 116 -2.09 -0.78 -7.54
C LEU A 116 -0.80 0.01 -7.73
N THR A 117 -0.84 1.34 -7.55
CA THR A 117 0.36 2.18 -7.68
C THR A 117 1.38 1.87 -6.59
N ALA A 118 0.96 1.61 -5.35
CA ALA A 118 1.86 1.16 -4.29
C ALA A 118 2.54 -0.20 -4.63
N TYR A 119 1.83 -1.13 -5.27
CA TYR A 119 2.43 -2.41 -5.70
C TYR A 119 3.32 -2.32 -6.94
N LYS A 120 3.08 -1.30 -7.77
CA LYS A 120 3.91 -0.94 -8.94
C LYS A 120 4.98 0.11 -8.59
N GLU A 121 5.19 0.40 -7.31
CA GLU A 121 6.14 1.41 -6.83
C GLU A 121 7.54 1.14 -7.38
N ALA A 122 8.12 2.15 -8.02
CA ALA A 122 9.48 2.06 -8.54
C ALA A 122 10.51 2.12 -7.39
N PRO A 123 11.63 1.37 -7.46
CA PRO A 123 12.61 1.27 -6.36
C PRO A 123 13.11 2.59 -5.78
N TRP A 124 13.13 3.66 -6.58
CA TRP A 124 13.55 4.99 -6.13
C TRP A 124 12.62 5.62 -5.09
N HIS A 125 11.33 5.30 -5.09
CA HIS A 125 10.38 5.84 -4.10
C HIS A 125 10.80 5.39 -2.70
N ASN A 126 11.12 4.10 -2.52
CA ASN A 126 11.60 3.56 -1.24
C ASN A 126 12.84 4.29 -0.71
N THR A 127 13.79 4.58 -1.60
CA THR A 127 14.99 5.34 -1.25
C THR A 127 14.65 6.77 -0.87
N TRP A 128 13.82 7.46 -1.64
CA TRP A 128 13.43 8.84 -1.34
C TRP A 128 12.55 8.98 -0.10
N ARG A 129 11.68 8.00 0.14
CA ARG A 129 10.91 7.89 1.37
C ARG A 129 11.82 7.79 2.58
N SER A 130 12.85 6.94 2.50
CA SER A 130 13.86 6.80 3.56
C SER A 130 14.67 8.09 3.77
N LEU A 131 15.05 8.75 2.67
CA LEU A 131 15.76 10.03 2.73
C LEU A 131 14.90 11.10 3.38
N LEU A 132 13.66 11.28 2.93
CA LEU A 132 12.75 12.27 3.48
C LEU A 132 12.47 12.02 4.96
N TYR A 133 12.30 10.76 5.36
CA TYR A 133 12.17 10.38 6.77
C TYR A 133 13.38 10.83 7.59
N CYS A 134 14.60 10.63 7.08
CA CYS A 134 15.83 11.02 7.78
C CYS A 134 16.10 12.53 7.74
N MET A 135 15.64 13.24 6.71
CA MET A 135 15.78 14.70 6.61
C MET A 135 15.11 15.44 7.76
N ALA A 136 14.09 14.84 8.37
CA ALA A 136 13.43 15.38 9.56
C ALA A 136 14.38 15.55 10.76
N GLU A 137 15.53 14.87 10.75
CA GLU A 137 16.54 14.90 11.81
C GLU A 137 17.70 15.87 11.48
N GLU A 138 17.70 16.49 10.30
CA GLU A 138 18.74 17.41 9.84
C GLU A 138 18.48 18.85 10.32
N ASP A 139 19.56 19.57 10.61
CA ASP A 139 19.50 21.03 10.76
C ASP A 139 19.43 21.68 9.37
N PRO A 140 18.45 22.56 9.08
CA PRO A 140 18.42 23.33 7.84
C PRO A 140 19.75 24.03 7.50
N SER A 141 20.52 24.42 8.51
CA SER A 141 21.84 25.05 8.32
C SER A 141 22.85 24.14 7.61
N THR A 142 22.75 22.82 7.78
CA THR A 142 23.58 21.83 7.07
C THR A 142 23.26 21.82 5.58
N LEU A 143 21.98 21.82 5.22
CA LEU A 143 21.52 21.86 3.82
C LEU A 143 22.00 23.14 3.11
N THR A 144 21.99 24.27 3.82
CA THR A 144 22.46 25.55 3.29
C THR A 144 23.98 25.64 3.19
N SER A 145 24.71 25.32 4.26
CA SER A 145 26.16 25.55 4.33
C SER A 145 26.98 24.54 3.54
N VAL A 146 26.53 23.28 3.45
CA VAL A 146 27.28 22.19 2.80
C VAL A 146 26.84 22.00 1.36
N TYR A 147 25.53 22.08 1.09
CA TYR A 147 24.96 21.76 -0.22
C TYR A 147 24.45 22.98 -0.99
N GLY A 148 24.47 24.17 -0.38
CA GLY A 148 24.12 25.42 -1.05
C GLY A 148 22.62 25.62 -1.28
N ILE A 149 21.76 24.86 -0.58
CA ILE A 149 20.30 25.03 -0.70
C ILE A 149 19.89 26.36 -0.04
N PRO A 150 19.08 27.22 -0.72
CA PRO A 150 18.64 28.48 -0.15
C PRO A 150 17.99 28.29 1.23
N GLY A 151 18.31 29.14 2.20
CA GLY A 151 17.91 28.96 3.60
C GLY A 151 16.40 28.79 3.81
N ASP A 152 15.58 29.53 3.07
CA ASP A 152 14.12 29.40 3.14
C ASP A 152 13.64 28.05 2.58
N THR A 153 14.25 27.58 1.48
CA THR A 153 13.99 26.25 0.90
C THR A 153 14.42 25.15 1.86
N ALA A 154 15.62 25.24 2.44
CA ALA A 154 16.14 24.26 3.39
C ALA A 154 15.24 24.12 4.62
N ARG A 155 14.79 25.25 5.18
CA ARG A 155 13.85 25.25 6.32
C ARG A 155 12.54 24.56 5.95
N LYS A 156 11.95 24.93 4.80
CA LYS A 156 10.70 24.35 4.33
C LYS A 156 10.81 22.86 4.02
N LEU A 157 11.93 22.40 3.48
CA LEU A 157 12.20 20.98 3.24
C LEU A 157 12.22 20.18 4.54
N VAL A 158 12.92 20.67 5.57
CA VAL A 158 12.94 20.03 6.90
C VAL A 158 11.55 20.06 7.53
N GLU A 159 10.79 21.14 7.42
CA GLU A 159 9.40 21.21 7.90
C GLU A 159 8.49 20.16 7.23
N ILE A 160 8.60 19.99 5.90
CA ILE A 160 7.87 18.93 5.16
C ILE A 160 8.31 17.55 5.65
N ALA A 161 9.62 17.33 5.80
CA ALA A 161 10.18 16.06 6.26
C ALA A 161 9.71 15.70 7.68
N MET A 162 9.69 16.67 8.60
CA MET A 162 9.19 16.47 9.97
C MET A 162 7.71 16.08 9.99
N ARG A 163 6.87 16.74 9.19
CA ARG A 163 5.45 16.37 9.07
C ARG A 163 5.31 14.98 8.48
N PHE A 164 6.03 14.67 7.41
CA PHE A 164 6.03 13.34 6.79
C PHE A 164 6.43 12.25 7.80
N LYS A 165 7.54 12.44 8.55
CA LYS A 165 7.97 11.52 9.61
C LYS A 165 6.88 11.32 10.65
N SER A 166 6.28 12.40 11.14
CA SER A 166 5.19 12.32 12.13
C SER A 166 3.95 11.59 11.61
N GLU A 167 3.59 11.75 10.32
CA GLU A 167 2.47 11.02 9.71
C GLU A 167 2.79 9.52 9.58
N VAL A 168 4.02 9.17 9.22
CA VAL A 168 4.48 7.78 9.11
C VAL A 168 4.48 7.09 10.47
N ASP A 169 5.12 7.71 11.47
CA ASP A 169 5.21 7.16 12.83
C ASP A 169 3.81 6.99 13.44
N GLY A 170 2.93 8.00 13.30
CA GLY A 170 1.55 7.90 13.78
C GLY A 170 0.71 6.85 13.04
N SER A 171 0.99 6.59 11.76
CA SER A 171 0.32 5.52 11.00
C SER A 171 0.79 4.14 11.45
N GLU A 172 2.08 3.96 11.72
CA GLU A 172 2.67 2.74 12.27
C GLU A 172 2.04 2.39 13.62
N GLU A 173 2.05 3.35 14.56
CA GLU A 173 1.44 3.17 15.89
C GLU A 173 -0.04 2.78 15.81
N ARG A 174 -0.80 3.39 14.90
CA ARG A 174 -2.22 3.05 14.69
C ARG A 174 -2.42 1.64 14.13
N VAL A 175 -1.56 1.20 13.21
CA VAL A 175 -1.60 -0.16 12.65
C VAL A 175 -1.22 -1.17 13.72
N GLU A 176 -0.14 -0.95 14.46
CA GLU A 176 0.28 -1.81 15.57
C GLU A 176 -0.81 -1.94 16.64
N ALA A 177 -1.44 -0.82 17.02
CA ALA A 177 -2.54 -0.84 17.97
C ALA A 177 -3.74 -1.66 17.45
N ALA A 178 -4.09 -1.50 16.17
CA ALA A 178 -5.15 -2.29 15.55
C ALA A 178 -4.79 -3.79 15.47
N GLU A 179 -3.52 -4.16 15.30
CA GLU A 179 -3.06 -5.55 15.31
C GLU A 179 -3.14 -6.19 16.71
N GLN A 180 -2.89 -5.42 17.77
CA GLN A 180 -2.92 -5.90 19.16
C GLN A 180 -4.32 -6.17 19.71
N GLU A 181 -5.37 -5.67 19.06
CA GLU A 181 -6.74 -5.92 19.50
C GLU A 181 -7.06 -7.44 19.49
N PRO A 182 -7.98 -7.94 20.34
CA PRO A 182 -8.43 -9.33 20.29
C PRO A 182 -9.20 -9.65 19.00
N LEU A 183 -8.78 -10.70 18.29
CA LEU A 183 -9.45 -11.13 17.04
C LEU A 183 -10.82 -11.74 17.36
N SER A 184 -11.84 -11.35 16.61
CA SER A 184 -13.19 -11.90 16.73
C SER A 184 -13.93 -11.85 15.39
N GLY A 185 -15.04 -12.57 15.28
CA GLY A 185 -15.90 -12.54 14.10
C GLY A 185 -15.15 -12.90 12.82
N TRP A 186 -15.33 -12.08 11.78
CA TRP A 186 -14.69 -12.29 10.49
C TRP A 186 -13.17 -12.10 10.54
N ASP A 187 -12.67 -11.12 11.31
CA ASP A 187 -11.23 -10.87 11.40
C ASP A 187 -10.48 -12.13 11.89
N ALA A 188 -11.05 -12.87 12.84
CA ALA A 188 -10.45 -14.14 13.29
C ALA A 188 -10.35 -15.18 12.17
N VAL A 189 -11.35 -15.27 11.27
CA VAL A 189 -11.36 -16.20 10.14
C VAL A 189 -10.32 -15.78 9.10
N ALA A 190 -10.33 -14.52 8.69
CA ALA A 190 -9.40 -14.00 7.68
C ALA A 190 -7.94 -14.06 8.14
N TYR A 191 -7.67 -13.74 9.42
CA TYR A 191 -6.33 -13.86 9.98
C TYR A 191 -5.87 -15.32 10.08
N ALA A 192 -6.76 -16.25 10.42
CA ALA A 192 -6.41 -17.67 10.50
C ALA A 192 -6.00 -18.24 9.14
N ASP A 193 -6.73 -17.88 8.07
CA ASP A 193 -6.37 -18.31 6.72
C ASP A 193 -5.07 -17.64 6.24
N TYR A 194 -4.92 -16.32 6.45
CA TYR A 194 -3.72 -15.57 6.07
C TYR A 194 -2.44 -16.06 6.75
N ARG A 195 -2.54 -16.47 8.02
CA ARG A 195 -1.40 -16.95 8.84
C ARG A 195 -1.09 -18.43 8.68
N ASN A 196 -1.75 -19.13 7.74
CA ASN A 196 -1.64 -20.58 7.63
C ASN A 196 -0.19 -21.05 7.48
N ASP A 197 0.59 -20.41 6.60
CA ASP A 197 1.97 -20.82 6.31
C ASP A 197 3.00 -20.12 7.21
N ASP A 198 2.65 -18.92 7.71
CA ASP A 198 3.50 -18.15 8.61
C ASP A 198 2.64 -17.48 9.72
N PRO A 199 2.65 -18.03 10.95
CA PRO A 199 1.91 -17.45 12.07
C PRO A 199 2.36 -16.02 12.46
N GLY A 200 3.55 -15.60 12.03
CA GLY A 200 4.14 -14.31 12.34
C GLY A 200 3.67 -13.17 11.44
N VAL A 201 2.99 -13.45 10.30
CA VAL A 201 2.55 -12.39 9.39
C VAL A 201 1.19 -11.81 9.78
N ASN A 202 1.00 -10.52 9.52
CA ASN A 202 -0.26 -9.84 9.73
C ASN A 202 -0.82 -9.28 8.41
N PRO A 203 -2.13 -9.41 8.15
CA PRO A 203 -2.79 -8.78 7.00
C PRO A 203 -2.60 -7.26 6.92
N LEU A 204 -2.41 -6.58 8.08
CA LEU A 204 -2.25 -5.13 8.16
C LEU A 204 -0.79 -4.68 8.03
N THR A 205 0.20 -5.58 8.04
CA THR A 205 1.62 -5.19 7.84
C THR A 205 1.81 -4.49 6.49
N ASP A 206 1.15 -4.97 5.43
CA ASP A 206 1.24 -4.34 4.11
C ASP A 206 0.38 -3.08 4.00
N LEU A 207 -0.60 -2.88 4.90
CA LEU A 207 -1.38 -1.65 4.96
C LEU A 207 -0.50 -0.47 5.37
N TRP A 208 0.43 -0.70 6.30
CA TRP A 208 1.43 0.30 6.66
C TRP A 208 2.24 0.76 5.44
N SER A 209 2.67 -0.18 4.59
CA SER A 209 3.37 0.15 3.34
C SER A 209 2.53 1.03 2.40
N LEU A 210 1.22 0.77 2.28
CA LEU A 210 0.31 1.60 1.51
C LEU A 210 0.14 3.00 2.13
N LEU A 211 -0.08 3.09 3.45
CA LEU A 211 -0.22 4.37 4.14
C LEU A 211 1.05 5.22 4.00
N GLN A 212 2.22 4.60 4.15
CA GLN A 212 3.50 5.24 3.92
C GLN A 212 3.65 5.75 2.48
N TYR A 213 3.26 4.95 1.50
CA TYR A 213 3.26 5.36 0.09
C TYR A 213 2.41 6.62 -0.12
N LEU A 214 1.18 6.64 0.42
CA LEU A 214 0.28 7.79 0.31
C LEU A 214 0.81 9.04 1.01
N CYS A 215 1.43 8.89 2.18
CA CYS A 215 2.08 10.01 2.87
C CYS A 215 3.27 10.53 2.06
N PHE A 216 4.05 9.62 1.48
CA PHE A 216 5.21 9.98 0.66
C PHE A 216 4.79 10.70 -0.62
N ASP A 217 3.76 10.25 -1.34
CA ASP A 217 3.30 10.90 -2.58
C ASP A 217 2.87 12.35 -2.34
N ARG A 218 2.13 12.61 -1.24
CA ARG A 218 1.76 13.97 -0.82
C ARG A 218 2.99 14.81 -0.47
N ALA A 219 3.88 14.28 0.36
CA ALA A 219 5.07 15.01 0.81
C ALA A 219 6.05 15.28 -0.34
N LEU A 220 6.19 14.33 -1.27
CA LEU A 220 6.99 14.48 -2.47
C LEU A 220 6.44 15.63 -3.31
N ALA A 221 5.13 15.67 -3.58
CA ALA A 221 4.52 16.79 -4.31
C ALA A 221 4.88 18.14 -3.66
N GLU A 222 4.86 18.26 -2.34
CA GLU A 222 5.26 19.49 -1.65
C GLU A 222 6.75 19.81 -1.78
N VAL A 223 7.62 18.80 -1.73
CA VAL A 223 9.07 18.94 -1.99
C VAL A 223 9.29 19.49 -3.39
N VAL A 224 8.58 18.98 -4.40
CA VAL A 224 8.66 19.48 -5.78
C VAL A 224 8.26 20.95 -5.87
N HIS A 225 7.16 21.32 -5.22
CA HIS A 225 6.65 22.69 -5.29
C HIS A 225 7.54 23.71 -4.54
N CYS A 226 8.31 23.28 -3.53
CA CYS A 226 9.18 24.16 -2.78
C CYS A 226 10.63 24.19 -3.29
N THR A 227 11.04 23.20 -4.08
CA THR A 227 12.40 23.08 -4.62
C THR A 227 12.45 23.64 -6.03
N ARG A 228 13.31 24.63 -6.29
CA ARG A 228 13.49 25.12 -7.66
C ARG A 228 14.22 24.06 -8.50
N PRO A 229 14.05 24.05 -9.83
CA PRO A 229 14.79 23.15 -10.70
C PRO A 229 16.32 23.17 -10.48
N ALA A 230 16.87 24.35 -10.15
CA ALA A 230 18.29 24.53 -9.87
C ALA A 230 18.76 23.87 -8.56
N ASP A 231 17.87 23.71 -7.58
CA ASP A 231 18.21 23.24 -6.22
C ASP A 231 18.09 21.70 -6.09
N ILE A 232 17.44 21.04 -7.07
CA ILE A 232 17.26 19.57 -7.12
C ILE A 232 18.61 18.84 -7.07
N ASN A 233 19.61 19.33 -7.81
CA ASN A 233 20.92 18.69 -7.85
C ASN A 233 21.61 18.73 -6.47
N ALA A 234 21.42 19.82 -5.71
CA ALA A 234 21.93 19.92 -4.35
C ALA A 234 21.21 18.93 -3.41
N LEU A 235 19.90 18.78 -3.56
CA LEU A 235 19.11 17.80 -2.79
C LEU A 235 19.54 16.35 -3.10
N ILE A 236 19.79 16.04 -4.37
CA ILE A 236 20.33 14.74 -4.80
C ILE A 236 21.74 14.51 -4.23
N GLN A 237 22.60 15.53 -4.23
CA GLN A 237 23.94 15.44 -3.64
C GLN A 237 23.88 15.16 -2.14
N TRP A 238 22.99 15.84 -1.42
CA TRP A 238 22.73 15.55 -0.01
C TRP A 238 22.26 14.10 0.18
N GLY A 239 21.26 13.65 -0.57
CA GLY A 239 20.74 12.28 -0.46
C GLY A 239 21.82 11.23 -0.71
N ASN A 240 22.68 11.47 -1.70
CA ASN A 240 23.84 10.61 -1.98
C ASN A 240 24.84 10.59 -0.83
N ALA A 241 25.22 11.75 -0.30
CA ALA A 241 26.15 11.83 0.82
C ALA A 241 25.59 11.10 2.05
N PHE A 242 24.29 11.25 2.32
CA PHE A 242 23.59 10.57 3.40
C PHE A 242 23.61 9.04 3.24
N LEU A 243 23.24 8.53 2.07
CA LEU A 243 23.26 7.08 1.78
C LEU A 243 24.69 6.52 1.87
N ARG A 244 25.70 7.29 1.40
CA ARG A 244 27.12 6.92 1.50
C ARG A 244 27.56 6.73 2.94
N ALA A 245 27.24 7.69 3.79
CA ALA A 245 27.59 7.64 5.21
C ALA A 245 27.00 6.41 5.92
N ARG A 246 25.88 5.88 5.43
CA ARG A 246 25.17 4.73 6.02
C ARG A 246 25.37 3.40 5.29
N ASN A 247 26.30 3.34 4.32
CA ASN A 247 26.60 2.15 3.53
C ASN A 247 25.35 1.50 2.88
N ARG A 248 24.40 2.33 2.43
CA ARG A 248 23.17 1.87 1.75
C ARG A 248 23.37 1.87 0.22
N PRO A 249 22.75 0.93 -0.53
CA PRO A 249 22.89 0.85 -1.98
C PRO A 249 22.42 2.14 -2.67
N TYR A 250 23.14 2.56 -3.72
CA TYR A 250 23.02 3.87 -4.38
C TYR A 250 22.02 3.91 -5.55
N ASP A 251 21.45 2.76 -5.93
CA ASP A 251 20.89 2.57 -7.27
C ASP A 251 19.48 3.14 -7.48
N ALA A 252 19.04 4.12 -6.68
CA ALA A 252 17.66 4.59 -6.73
C ALA A 252 17.50 6.10 -6.49
N ILE A 253 18.32 6.91 -7.17
CA ILE A 253 18.06 8.35 -7.30
C ILE A 253 17.00 8.55 -8.38
N ILE A 254 16.11 9.53 -8.18
CA ILE A 254 15.02 9.93 -9.09
C ILE A 254 15.38 9.71 -10.57
N PRO A 255 14.61 8.90 -11.31
CA PRO A 255 14.79 8.69 -12.72
C PRO A 255 14.85 10.01 -13.52
N ASP A 256 15.61 10.01 -14.61
CA ASP A 256 15.84 11.21 -15.43
C ASP A 256 14.55 11.84 -15.98
N ASP A 257 13.51 11.05 -16.20
CA ASP A 257 12.18 11.48 -16.61
C ASP A 257 11.44 12.22 -15.49
N VAL A 258 11.54 11.77 -14.24
CA VAL A 258 11.00 12.52 -13.08
C VAL A 258 11.82 13.79 -12.85
N ARG A 259 13.15 13.75 -13.02
CA ARG A 259 14.01 14.93 -12.99
C ARG A 259 13.66 15.97 -14.06
N ARG A 260 13.17 15.55 -15.22
CA ARG A 260 12.75 16.44 -16.34
C ARG A 260 11.34 16.99 -16.17
N ALA A 261 10.50 16.33 -15.36
CA ALA A 261 9.15 16.77 -15.03
C ALA A 261 9.13 17.81 -13.89
N TRP A 262 10.22 17.92 -13.13
CA TRP A 262 10.51 18.99 -12.16
C TRP A 262 11.07 20.24 -12.86
#